data_AF-A0A7X5E597-F1
#
_entry.id   AF-A0A7X5E597-F1
#
_cell.length_a   1.000
_cell.length_b   1.000
_cell.length_c   1.000
_cell.angle_alpha   90.00
_cell.angle_beta   90.00
_cell.angle_gamma   90.00
#
_symmetry.space_group_name_H-M   'P 1'
#
loop_
_entity.id
_entity.type
_entity.pdbx_description
1 polymer ?
#
loop_
_entity_poly.entity_id
_entity_poly.type
_entity_poly.pdbx_seq_one_letter_code
_entity_poly.pdbx_strand_id
1 'polypeptide(L)'
;MKEKLYTIPLNDAINANDECPFCFIERNVEQDLLDFVLGSGSSYMESDVREATDKAGFCRNHFKKMFDYGNTLGNGWILKTHFEHMNREMKAQFKAFSPQKTPLMGKFKRNAAQPNPIGLWVDEQEKSCYICNRFADTYARYLDTFFVMYKKDEDFRRKIKTGKGFCLPHFGDLCESAEIKLNDKEKAEFYPMLFTLMEENMQRISDDVSWLVEKFDYRNQNADWKNSKDAVQRGMQKLSGGYPADDPYKMNK
;
A
#
# COMPACT_ATOMS: atom_id res chain seq x y z
N MET A 1 -11.25 23.43 5.50
CA MET A 1 -11.76 22.77 4.28
C MET A 1 -11.01 21.50 3.91
N LYS A 2 -9.66 21.43 4.03
CA LYS A 2 -8.90 20.20 3.72
C LYS A 2 -9.27 18.98 4.58
N GLU A 3 -9.58 19.16 5.86
CA GLU A 3 -9.98 18.05 6.75
C GLU A 3 -11.27 17.35 6.29
N LYS A 4 -12.23 18.06 5.68
CA LYS A 4 -13.52 17.47 5.26
C LYS A 4 -13.41 16.58 4.01
N LEU A 5 -12.34 16.69 3.23
CA LEU A 5 -12.19 15.92 2.00
C LEU A 5 -11.93 14.44 2.31
N TYR A 6 -11.13 14.17 3.35
CA TYR A 6 -10.70 12.83 3.72
C TYR A 6 -11.65 12.14 4.70
N THR A 7 -12.57 12.88 5.33
CA THR A 7 -13.55 12.30 6.27
C THR A 7 -14.59 11.43 5.59
N ILE A 8 -14.98 11.75 4.34
CA ILE A 8 -16.00 10.96 3.62
C ILE A 8 -15.44 9.59 3.25
N PRO A 9 -14.32 9.47 2.52
CA PRO A 9 -13.81 8.15 2.14
C PRO A 9 -13.40 7.30 3.35
N LEU A 10 -12.96 7.93 4.44
CA LEU A 10 -12.65 7.21 5.68
C LEU A 10 -13.91 6.65 6.37
N ASN A 11 -15.01 7.40 6.38
CA ASN A 11 -16.29 6.87 6.84
C ASN A 11 -16.79 5.75 5.95
N ASP A 12 -16.68 5.90 4.63
CA ASP A 12 -17.08 4.86 3.67
C ASP A 12 -16.29 3.57 3.91
N ALA A 13 -14.98 3.67 4.13
CA ALA A 13 -14.12 2.53 4.45
C ALA A 13 -14.52 1.81 5.74
N ILE A 14 -14.90 2.55 6.78
CA ILE A 14 -15.35 1.96 8.04
C ILE A 14 -16.74 1.33 7.87
N ASN A 15 -17.64 2.00 7.15
CA ASN A 15 -18.99 1.52 6.89
C ASN A 15 -19.02 0.31 5.93
N ALA A 16 -17.98 0.12 5.12
CA ALA A 16 -17.81 -1.07 4.27
C ALA A 16 -17.68 -2.37 5.08
N ASN A 17 -17.35 -2.28 6.38
CA ASN A 17 -17.23 -3.43 7.29
C ASN A 17 -16.26 -4.51 6.78
N ASP A 18 -15.18 -4.04 6.14
CA ASP A 18 -14.07 -4.85 5.64
C ASP A 18 -13.15 -5.30 6.79
N GLU A 19 -12.20 -6.21 6.52
CA GLU A 19 -11.20 -6.66 7.49
C GLU A 19 -10.20 -5.55 7.88
N CYS A 20 -10.00 -4.55 7.02
CA CYS A 20 -9.19 -3.37 7.34
C CYS A 20 -9.68 -2.14 6.58
N PRO A 21 -10.14 -1.07 7.28
CA PRO A 21 -10.54 0.18 6.62
C PRO A 21 -9.42 0.83 5.81
N PHE A 22 -8.17 0.73 6.27
CA PHE A 22 -7.05 1.31 5.53
C PHE A 22 -6.76 0.54 4.25
N CYS A 23 -6.79 -0.80 4.24
CA CYS A 23 -6.68 -1.56 2.99
C CYS A 23 -7.73 -1.12 1.96
N PHE A 24 -8.97 -0.88 2.40
CA PHE A 24 -10.04 -0.38 1.54
C PHE A 24 -9.70 0.98 0.92
N ILE A 25 -9.21 1.92 1.74
CA ILE A 25 -8.75 3.22 1.27
C ILE A 25 -7.59 3.06 0.30
N GLU A 26 -6.61 2.22 0.63
CA GLU A 26 -5.44 2.02 -0.20
C GLU A 26 -5.82 1.53 -1.60
N ARG A 27 -6.71 0.53 -1.66
CA ARG A 27 -7.23 0.02 -2.93
C ARG A 27 -7.89 1.12 -3.74
N ASN A 28 -8.80 1.88 -3.14
CA ASN A 28 -9.54 2.92 -3.86
C ASN A 28 -8.61 4.04 -4.35
N VAL A 29 -7.69 4.50 -3.49
CA VAL A 29 -6.71 5.54 -3.87
C VAL A 29 -5.80 5.05 -5.00
N GLU A 30 -5.36 3.80 -4.95
CA GLU A 30 -4.52 3.24 -6.03
C GLU A 30 -5.30 3.11 -7.34
N GLN A 31 -6.56 2.68 -7.29
CA GLN A 31 -7.44 2.60 -8.47
C GLN A 31 -7.70 3.99 -9.07
N ASP A 32 -8.01 4.98 -8.24
CA ASP A 32 -8.17 6.38 -8.66
C ASP A 32 -6.88 6.92 -9.33
N LEU A 33 -5.71 6.56 -8.81
CA LEU A 33 -4.42 6.94 -9.40
C LEU A 33 -4.16 6.23 -10.73
N LEU A 34 -4.56 4.96 -10.87
CA LEU A 34 -4.50 4.25 -12.15
C LEU A 34 -5.42 4.90 -13.19
N ASP A 35 -6.66 5.24 -12.81
CA ASP A 35 -7.60 5.97 -13.68
C ASP A 35 -7.08 7.36 -14.05
N PHE A 36 -6.46 8.07 -13.10
CA PHE A 36 -5.85 9.37 -13.36
C PHE A 36 -4.72 9.28 -14.41
N VAL A 37 -3.86 8.26 -14.30
CA VAL A 37 -2.70 8.10 -15.19
C VAL A 37 -3.07 7.48 -16.55
N LEU A 38 -4.00 6.51 -16.58
CA LEU A 38 -4.27 5.67 -17.74
C LEU A 38 -5.74 5.65 -18.21
N GLY A 39 -6.65 6.33 -17.53
CA GLY A 39 -8.07 6.34 -17.89
C GLY A 39 -8.39 7.01 -19.24
N SER A 40 -9.65 6.98 -19.63
CA SER A 40 -10.14 7.52 -20.92
C SER A 40 -9.95 9.04 -21.09
N GLY A 41 -9.84 9.77 -19.97
CA GLY A 41 -9.46 11.18 -19.92
C GLY A 41 -8.08 11.41 -19.28
N SER A 42 -7.13 10.48 -19.48
CA SER A 42 -5.88 10.43 -18.73
C SER A 42 -5.14 11.77 -18.67
N SER A 43 -4.85 12.19 -17.45
CA SER A 43 -4.09 13.41 -17.18
C SER A 43 -2.64 13.30 -17.61
N TYR A 44 -2.14 12.10 -17.98
CA TYR A 44 -0.83 11.95 -18.60
C TYR A 44 -0.67 12.81 -19.89
N MET A 45 -1.77 13.17 -20.55
CA MET A 45 -1.71 14.08 -21.69
C MET A 45 -1.35 15.52 -21.29
N GLU A 46 -1.51 15.89 -20.01
CA GLU A 46 -1.08 17.15 -19.43
C GLU A 46 0.45 17.17 -19.25
N SER A 47 1.08 18.30 -19.60
CA SER A 47 2.54 18.39 -19.70
C SER A 47 3.25 18.20 -18.36
N ASP A 48 2.66 18.71 -17.28
CA ASP A 48 3.20 18.61 -15.92
C ASP A 48 3.11 17.18 -15.37
N VAL A 49 1.99 16.50 -15.61
CA VAL A 49 1.83 15.09 -15.24
C VAL A 49 2.81 14.22 -16.05
N ARG A 50 2.93 14.46 -17.36
CA ARG A 50 3.87 13.75 -18.22
C ARG A 50 5.30 13.88 -17.71
N GLU A 51 5.76 15.11 -17.49
CA GLU A 51 7.11 15.37 -16.98
C GLU A 51 7.36 14.68 -15.65
N ALA A 52 6.38 14.71 -14.75
CA ALA A 52 6.47 14.03 -13.46
C ALA A 52 6.57 12.50 -13.62
N THR A 53 5.76 11.90 -14.49
CA THR A 53 5.80 10.45 -14.75
C THR A 53 7.07 10.01 -15.49
N ASP A 54 7.60 10.85 -16.39
CA ASP A 54 8.82 10.56 -17.14
C ASP A 54 10.04 10.49 -16.22
N LYS A 55 10.10 11.40 -15.24
CA LYS A 55 11.17 11.45 -14.24
C LYS A 55 11.03 10.36 -13.18
N ALA A 56 9.81 10.10 -12.73
CA ALA A 56 9.52 9.17 -11.64
C ALA A 56 9.53 7.70 -12.08
N GLY A 57 8.99 7.40 -13.26
CA GLY A 57 8.72 6.03 -13.69
C GLY A 57 7.69 5.32 -12.80
N PHE A 58 7.68 4.00 -12.88
CA PHE A 58 6.77 3.13 -12.11
C PHE A 58 7.53 1.92 -11.57
N CYS A 59 7.13 1.43 -10.39
CA CYS A 59 7.74 0.23 -9.82
C CYS A 59 7.23 -1.02 -10.55
N ARG A 60 7.90 -2.16 -10.33
CA ARG A 60 7.50 -3.46 -10.89
C ARG A 60 6.02 -3.79 -10.67
N ASN A 61 5.51 -3.53 -9.47
CA ASN A 61 4.10 -3.80 -9.13
C ASN A 61 3.15 -2.90 -9.92
N HIS A 62 3.43 -1.60 -10.00
CA HIS A 62 2.58 -0.67 -10.74
C HIS A 62 2.67 -0.87 -12.25
N PHE A 63 3.81 -1.25 -12.83
CA PHE A 63 3.85 -1.65 -14.24
C PHE A 63 2.95 -2.85 -14.52
N LYS A 64 2.92 -3.86 -13.64
CA LYS A 64 2.01 -5.00 -13.80
C LYS A 64 0.54 -4.56 -13.75
N LYS A 65 0.17 -3.73 -12.78
CA LYS A 65 -1.20 -3.20 -12.65
C LYS A 65 -1.61 -2.34 -13.84
N MET A 66 -0.71 -1.49 -14.32
CA MET A 66 -0.90 -0.66 -15.52
C MET A 66 -1.12 -1.50 -16.79
N PHE A 67 -0.39 -2.62 -16.93
CA PHE A 67 -0.58 -3.55 -18.03
C PHE A 67 -1.94 -4.26 -17.94
N ASP A 68 -2.29 -4.76 -16.75
CA ASP A 68 -3.58 -5.43 -16.51
C ASP A 68 -4.77 -4.48 -16.71
N TYR A 69 -4.58 -3.21 -16.35
CA TYR A 69 -5.57 -2.15 -16.50
C TYR A 69 -6.01 -1.96 -17.96
N GLY A 70 -5.08 -2.13 -18.91
CA GLY A 70 -5.32 -1.97 -20.34
C GLY A 70 -4.80 -0.63 -20.86
N ASN A 71 -5.51 -0.01 -21.80
CA ASN A 71 -5.08 1.20 -22.52
C ASN A 71 -3.65 1.08 -23.11
N THR A 72 -3.50 0.24 -24.13
CA THR A 72 -2.21 -0.01 -24.80
C THR A 72 -1.55 1.26 -25.33
N LEU A 73 -2.34 2.20 -25.85
CA LEU A 73 -1.80 3.46 -26.39
C LEU A 73 -1.25 4.36 -25.27
N GLY A 74 -2.00 4.53 -24.17
CA GLY A 74 -1.56 5.31 -23.01
C GLY A 74 -0.27 4.75 -22.39
N ASN A 75 -0.24 3.43 -22.17
CA ASN A 75 0.97 2.74 -21.73
C ASN A 75 2.14 2.92 -22.72
N GLY A 76 1.90 2.82 -24.02
CA GLY A 76 2.92 3.01 -25.05
C GLY A 76 3.53 4.42 -25.02
N TRP A 77 2.70 5.46 -24.80
CA TRP A 77 3.19 6.82 -24.68
C TRP A 77 4.03 7.05 -23.43
N ILE A 78 3.55 6.61 -22.26
CA ILE A 78 4.29 6.67 -20.99
C ILE A 78 5.66 5.99 -21.13
N LEU A 79 5.68 4.78 -21.69
CA LEU A 79 6.93 4.05 -21.88
C LEU A 79 7.87 4.78 -22.83
N LYS A 80 7.36 5.32 -23.95
CA LYS A 80 8.17 6.04 -24.92
C LYS A 80 8.93 7.19 -24.26
N THR A 81 8.23 8.06 -23.54
CA THR A 81 8.83 9.26 -22.94
C THR A 81 9.72 8.93 -21.75
N HIS A 82 9.33 7.93 -20.94
CA HIS A 82 10.18 7.43 -19.85
C HIS A 82 11.48 6.77 -20.39
N PHE A 83 11.42 6.00 -21.49
CA PHE A 83 12.62 5.47 -22.15
C PHE A 83 13.54 6.59 -22.67
N GLU A 84 12.97 7.66 -23.23
CA GLU A 84 13.76 8.83 -23.64
C GLU A 84 14.46 9.51 -22.46
N HIS A 85 13.79 9.62 -21.30
CA HIS A 85 14.38 10.13 -20.06
C HIS A 85 15.49 9.20 -19.55
N MET A 86 15.18 7.91 -19.38
CA MET A 86 16.11 6.90 -18.86
C MET A 86 17.38 6.78 -19.71
N ASN A 87 17.27 6.82 -21.04
CA ASN A 87 18.43 6.79 -21.92
C ASN A 87 19.35 8.00 -21.75
N ARG A 88 18.82 9.18 -21.38
CA ARG A 88 19.63 10.37 -21.08
C ARG A 88 20.33 10.21 -19.74
N GLU A 89 19.60 9.79 -18.71
CA GLU A 89 20.15 9.56 -17.36
C GLU A 89 21.23 8.47 -17.39
N MET A 90 20.97 7.34 -18.04
CA MET A 90 21.96 6.25 -18.18
C MET A 90 23.26 6.74 -18.83
N LYS A 91 23.18 7.53 -19.89
CA LYS A 91 24.38 8.09 -20.54
C LYS A 91 25.17 9.00 -19.59
N ALA A 92 24.48 9.80 -18.78
CA ALA A 92 25.12 10.65 -17.78
C ALA A 92 25.79 9.81 -16.67
N GLN A 93 25.08 8.82 -16.12
CA GLN A 93 25.60 7.91 -15.10
C GLN A 93 26.82 7.13 -15.61
N PHE A 94 26.76 6.60 -16.84
CA PHE A 94 27.87 5.85 -17.42
C PHE A 94 29.10 6.70 -17.70
N LYS A 95 28.90 7.97 -18.10
CA LYS A 95 30.00 8.92 -18.29
C LYS A 95 30.67 9.30 -16.96
N ALA A 96 29.90 9.38 -15.88
CA ALA A 96 30.40 9.70 -14.54
C ALA A 96 30.99 8.49 -13.79
N PHE A 97 30.67 7.27 -14.23
CA PHE A 97 31.08 6.05 -13.55
C PHE A 97 32.56 5.75 -13.71
N SER A 98 33.20 5.37 -12.60
CA SER A 98 34.53 4.78 -12.58
C SER A 98 34.53 3.53 -11.69
N PRO A 99 35.06 2.38 -12.16
CA PRO A 99 35.16 1.18 -11.34
C PRO A 99 35.97 1.42 -10.08
N GLN A 100 35.52 0.86 -8.95
CA GLN A 100 36.29 0.88 -7.71
C GLN A 100 37.58 0.07 -7.89
N LYS A 101 38.70 0.59 -7.39
CA LYS A 101 39.98 -0.14 -7.41
C LYS A 101 39.92 -1.30 -6.44
N THR A 102 40.25 -2.51 -6.90
CA THR A 102 40.42 -3.67 -6.02
C THR A 102 41.55 -3.38 -5.02
N PRO A 103 41.30 -3.41 -3.70
CA PRO A 103 42.37 -3.24 -2.73
C PRO A 103 43.36 -4.41 -2.86
N LEU A 104 44.63 -4.09 -3.09
CA LEU A 104 45.69 -5.10 -3.08
C LEU A 104 45.79 -5.65 -1.65
N MET A 105 45.66 -6.97 -1.50
CA MET A 105 45.62 -7.74 -0.25
C MET A 105 46.45 -7.15 0.90
N GLY A 106 45.78 -6.81 2.01
CA GLY A 106 46.47 -6.42 3.23
C GLY A 106 45.55 -5.99 4.37
N LYS A 107 45.09 -6.98 5.15
CA LYS A 107 44.78 -6.87 6.59
C LYS A 107 43.48 -6.16 7.03
N PHE A 108 42.56 -7.00 7.55
CA PHE A 108 41.77 -6.75 8.76
C PHE A 108 40.89 -5.50 8.85
N LYS A 109 40.01 -5.28 7.86
CA LYS A 109 38.69 -4.71 8.14
C LYS A 109 37.65 -5.45 7.30
N ARG A 110 36.55 -5.89 7.93
CA ARG A 110 35.29 -6.16 7.23
C ARG A 110 34.85 -4.81 6.64
N ASN A 111 35.44 -4.43 5.52
CA ASN A 111 35.04 -3.25 4.79
C ASN A 111 33.69 -3.60 4.19
N ALA A 112 32.61 -2.99 4.69
CA ALA A 112 31.36 -2.94 3.94
C ALA A 112 31.74 -2.45 2.54
N ALA A 113 31.51 -3.29 1.53
CA ALA A 113 31.80 -2.93 0.15
C ALA A 113 31.08 -1.61 -0.12
N GLN A 114 31.82 -0.59 -0.57
CA GLN A 114 31.21 0.67 -0.94
C GLN A 114 30.19 0.38 -2.04
N PRO A 115 28.92 0.79 -1.90
CA PRO A 115 27.89 0.45 -2.86
C PRO A 115 28.25 0.96 -4.26
N ASN A 116 27.92 0.19 -5.29
CA ASN A 116 28.16 0.59 -6.67
C ASN A 116 27.26 1.80 -7.00
N PRO A 117 27.80 2.94 -7.48
CA PRO A 117 26.99 4.12 -7.80
C PRO A 117 25.86 3.85 -8.81
N ILE A 118 26.08 2.97 -9.79
CA ILE A 118 25.03 2.55 -10.74
C ILE A 118 23.97 1.72 -10.01
N GLY A 119 24.38 0.83 -9.09
CA GLY A 119 23.43 0.07 -8.28
C GLY A 119 22.54 0.97 -7.42
N LEU A 120 23.14 1.97 -6.75
CA LEU A 120 22.38 2.97 -5.99
C LEU A 120 21.42 3.76 -6.86
N TRP A 121 21.87 4.21 -8.04
CA TRP A 121 21.01 4.92 -8.98
C TRP A 121 19.84 4.06 -9.44
N VAL A 122 20.05 2.78 -9.75
CA VAL A 122 18.95 1.84 -10.11
C VAL A 122 17.97 1.67 -8.94
N ASP A 123 18.47 1.52 -7.71
CA ASP A 123 17.61 1.43 -6.51
C ASP A 123 16.78 2.71 -6.29
N GLU A 124 17.33 3.89 -6.60
CA GLU A 124 16.60 5.16 -6.58
C GLU A 124 15.49 5.19 -7.64
N GLN A 125 15.76 4.70 -8.86
CA GLN A 125 14.74 4.61 -9.91
C GLN A 125 13.62 3.62 -9.55
N GLU A 126 13.92 2.52 -8.85
CA GLU A 126 12.88 1.58 -8.40
C GLU A 126 11.96 2.21 -7.34
N LYS A 127 12.51 3.10 -6.50
CA LYS A 127 11.79 3.81 -5.44
C LYS A 127 11.09 5.08 -5.90
N SER A 128 11.34 5.55 -7.12
CA SER A 128 10.77 6.81 -7.61
C SER A 128 9.35 6.69 -8.18
N CYS A 129 8.71 5.51 -8.12
CA CYS A 129 7.40 5.25 -8.70
C CYS A 129 6.37 6.38 -8.45
N TYR A 130 5.82 6.92 -9.54
CA TYR A 130 4.87 8.02 -9.50
C TYR A 130 3.63 7.70 -8.66
N ILE A 131 3.04 6.51 -8.86
CA ILE A 131 1.83 6.08 -8.12
C ILE A 131 2.16 5.89 -6.64
N CYS A 132 3.27 5.20 -6.29
CA CYS A 132 3.67 5.02 -4.89
C CYS A 132 3.85 6.36 -4.17
N ASN A 133 4.50 7.32 -4.80
CA ASN A 133 4.77 8.63 -4.19
C ASN A 133 3.49 9.42 -3.94
N ARG A 134 2.60 9.49 -4.95
CA ARG A 134 1.29 10.14 -4.84
C ARG A 134 0.40 9.46 -3.79
N PHE A 135 0.47 8.14 -3.73
CA PHE A 135 -0.25 7.33 -2.76
C PHE A 135 0.23 7.64 -1.33
N ALA A 136 1.54 7.64 -1.07
CA ALA A 136 2.10 7.89 0.25
C ALA A 136 1.66 9.24 0.83
N ASP A 137 1.69 10.30 0.01
CA ASP A 137 1.21 11.63 0.38
C ASP A 137 -0.27 11.65 0.75
N THR A 138 -1.07 10.84 0.05
CA THR A 138 -2.52 10.75 0.26
C THR A 138 -2.83 9.91 1.50
N TYR A 139 -2.13 8.79 1.68
CA TYR A 139 -2.25 7.90 2.82
C TYR A 139 -1.93 8.60 4.15
N ALA A 140 -0.85 9.39 4.20
CA ALA A 140 -0.49 10.17 5.39
C ALA A 140 -1.62 11.12 5.83
N ARG A 141 -2.35 11.71 4.86
CA ARG A 141 -3.50 12.58 5.16
C ARG A 141 -4.71 11.80 5.69
N TYR A 142 -4.91 10.56 5.25
CA TYR A 142 -5.94 9.68 5.81
C TYR A 142 -5.62 9.28 7.25
N LEU A 143 -4.36 8.96 7.57
CA LEU A 143 -3.93 8.71 8.95
C LEU A 143 -4.14 9.95 9.83
N ASP A 144 -3.74 11.14 9.36
CA ASP A 144 -4.00 12.39 10.08
C ASP A 144 -5.49 12.60 10.35
N THR A 145 -6.32 12.39 9.33
CA THR A 145 -7.77 12.56 9.42
C THR A 145 -8.39 11.53 10.37
N PHE A 146 -7.89 10.29 10.37
CA PHE A 146 -8.31 9.25 11.30
C PHE A 146 -8.17 9.71 12.75
N PHE A 147 -7.03 10.27 13.14
CA PHE A 147 -6.85 10.75 14.51
C PHE A 147 -7.66 12.02 14.81
N VAL A 148 -7.87 12.90 13.83
CA VAL A 148 -8.78 14.03 14.00
C VAL A 148 -10.21 13.56 14.29
N MET A 149 -10.70 12.57 13.54
CA MET A 149 -12.01 11.97 13.74
C MET A 149 -12.08 11.19 15.05
N TYR A 150 -11.07 10.37 15.33
CA TYR A 150 -10.97 9.59 16.57
C TYR A 150 -11.06 10.48 17.81
N LYS A 151 -10.52 11.70 17.80
CA LYS A 151 -10.64 12.64 18.93
C LYS A 151 -12.00 13.29 19.05
N LYS A 152 -12.61 13.67 17.92
CA LYS A 152 -13.78 14.56 17.89
C LYS A 152 -15.12 13.83 17.80
N ASP A 153 -15.14 12.59 17.31
CA ASP A 153 -16.35 11.88 16.92
C ASP A 153 -16.52 10.57 17.69
N GLU A 154 -17.53 10.54 18.58
CA GLU A 154 -17.88 9.36 19.38
C GLU A 154 -18.43 8.21 18.53
N ASP A 155 -19.21 8.51 17.50
CA ASP A 155 -19.76 7.49 16.62
C ASP A 155 -18.66 6.82 15.82
N PHE A 156 -17.68 7.60 15.35
CA PHE A 156 -16.49 7.10 14.70
C PHE A 156 -15.71 6.14 15.62
N ARG A 157 -15.42 6.54 16.86
CA ARG A 157 -14.76 5.67 17.85
C ARG A 157 -15.52 4.37 18.07
N ARG A 158 -16.86 4.46 18.21
CA ARG A 158 -17.73 3.31 18.40
C ARG A 158 -17.63 2.34 17.22
N LYS A 159 -17.71 2.85 15.98
CA LYS A 159 -17.60 2.03 14.77
C LYS A 159 -16.26 1.31 14.66
N ILE A 160 -15.15 1.98 15.00
CA ILE A 160 -13.83 1.34 15.05
C ILE A 160 -13.84 0.19 16.07
N LYS A 161 -14.32 0.45 17.29
CA LYS A 161 -14.36 -0.55 18.37
C LYS A 161 -15.22 -1.76 18.03
N THR A 162 -16.28 -1.60 17.24
CA THR A 162 -17.15 -2.71 16.81
C THR A 162 -16.76 -3.31 15.46
N GLY A 163 -15.69 -2.81 14.84
CA GLY A 163 -15.22 -3.26 13.54
C GLY A 163 -14.44 -4.58 13.61
N LYS A 164 -13.80 -4.93 12.50
CA LYS A 164 -12.98 -6.14 12.38
C LYS A 164 -11.48 -5.90 12.63
N GLY A 165 -11.14 -4.74 13.18
CA GLY A 165 -9.76 -4.32 13.39
C GLY A 165 -9.07 -3.87 12.10
N PHE A 166 -7.76 -4.09 12.06
CA PHE A 166 -6.87 -3.67 10.99
C PHE A 166 -6.00 -4.84 10.55
N CYS A 167 -5.37 -4.75 9.38
CA CYS A 167 -4.29 -5.67 9.03
C CYS A 167 -3.03 -5.33 9.85
N LEU A 168 -2.10 -6.28 9.96
CA LEU A 168 -0.90 -6.12 10.76
C LEU A 168 -0.03 -4.91 10.32
N PRO A 169 0.16 -4.61 9.02
CA PRO A 169 0.83 -3.38 8.59
C PRO A 169 0.14 -2.11 9.09
N HIS A 170 -1.18 -1.95 8.84
CA HIS A 170 -1.92 -0.75 9.22
C HIS A 170 -2.12 -0.61 10.73
N PHE A 171 -2.13 -1.71 11.45
CA PHE A 171 -2.05 -1.70 12.91
C PHE A 171 -0.72 -1.07 13.38
N GLY A 172 0.41 -1.42 12.76
CA GLY A 172 1.71 -0.81 13.02
C GLY A 172 1.68 0.70 12.77
N ASP A 173 1.20 1.11 11.59
CA ASP A 173 1.11 2.53 11.21
C ASP A 173 0.24 3.33 12.19
N LEU A 174 -0.86 2.75 12.69
CA LEU A 174 -1.71 3.36 13.70
C LEU A 174 -1.01 3.52 15.05
N CYS A 175 -0.25 2.52 15.49
CA CYS A 175 0.54 2.62 16.73
C CYS A 175 1.59 3.73 16.61
N GLU A 176 2.37 3.75 15.53
CA GLU A 176 3.38 4.79 15.30
C GLU A 176 2.76 6.19 15.21
N SER A 177 1.64 6.31 14.49
CA SER A 177 0.93 7.58 14.36
C SER A 177 0.31 8.02 15.68
N ALA A 178 -0.23 7.10 16.49
CA ALA A 178 -0.80 7.42 17.80
C ALA A 178 0.23 8.05 18.74
N GLU A 179 1.50 7.65 18.66
CA GLU A 179 2.57 8.24 19.47
C GLU A 179 2.74 9.75 19.25
N ILE A 180 2.54 10.19 18.01
CA ILE A 180 2.71 11.58 17.59
C ILE A 180 1.39 12.34 17.71
N LYS A 181 0.26 11.69 17.42
CA LYS A 181 -1.04 12.36 17.25
C LYS A 181 -1.86 12.41 18.53
N LEU A 182 -1.68 11.50 19.48
CA LEU A 182 -2.44 11.44 20.73
C LEU A 182 -1.63 11.96 21.92
N ASN A 183 -2.30 12.54 22.92
CA ASN A 183 -1.68 12.82 24.22
C ASN A 183 -1.74 11.60 25.15
N ASP A 184 -1.06 11.64 26.30
CA ASP A 184 -0.94 10.48 27.21
C ASP A 184 -2.29 9.93 27.69
N LYS A 185 -3.28 10.79 27.94
CA LYS A 185 -4.63 10.36 28.31
C LYS A 185 -5.32 9.65 27.16
N GLU A 186 -5.28 10.24 25.96
CA GLU A 186 -5.85 9.65 24.75
C GLU A 186 -5.18 8.31 24.41
N LYS A 187 -3.86 8.18 24.59
CA LYS A 187 -3.11 6.91 24.41
C LYS A 187 -3.55 5.85 25.41
N ALA A 188 -3.75 6.21 26.67
CA ALA A 188 -4.20 5.30 27.72
C ALA A 188 -5.60 4.69 27.43
N GLU A 189 -6.43 5.37 26.63
CA GLU A 189 -7.71 4.86 26.17
C GLU A 189 -7.60 4.12 24.82
N PHE A 190 -6.79 4.65 23.89
CA PHE A 190 -6.66 4.14 22.53
C PHE A 190 -5.98 2.77 22.46
N TYR A 191 -4.83 2.59 23.12
CA TYR A 191 -4.05 1.36 23.00
C TYR A 191 -4.78 0.13 23.54
N PRO A 192 -5.37 0.14 24.75
CA PRO A 192 -6.13 -1.01 25.23
C PRO A 192 -7.29 -1.37 24.29
N MET A 193 -8.02 -0.37 23.78
CA MET A 193 -9.11 -0.58 22.83
C MET A 193 -8.60 -1.23 21.54
N LEU A 194 -7.51 -0.70 20.96
CA LEU A 194 -6.95 -1.20 19.72
C LEU A 194 -6.37 -2.61 19.88
N PHE A 195 -5.68 -2.90 20.98
CA PHE A 195 -5.07 -4.20 21.23
C PHE A 195 -6.12 -5.28 21.44
N THR A 196 -7.16 -5.03 22.26
CA THR A 196 -8.28 -5.97 22.40
C THR A 196 -8.96 -6.23 21.05
N LEU A 197 -9.23 -5.18 20.28
CA LEU A 197 -9.83 -5.30 18.95
C LEU A 197 -8.97 -6.17 18.01
N MET A 198 -7.65 -6.01 18.06
CA MET A 198 -6.72 -6.79 17.24
C MET A 198 -6.61 -8.23 17.70
N GLU A 199 -6.47 -8.49 19.00
CA GLU A 199 -6.39 -9.85 19.55
C GLU A 199 -7.63 -10.68 19.20
N GLU A 200 -8.82 -10.11 19.44
CA GLU A 200 -10.11 -10.76 19.12
C GLU A 200 -10.23 -11.09 17.63
N ASN A 201 -9.87 -10.15 16.76
CA ASN A 201 -9.99 -10.34 15.31
C ASN A 201 -8.89 -11.22 14.73
N MET A 202 -7.68 -11.20 15.28
CA MET A 202 -6.62 -12.15 14.92
C MET A 202 -7.04 -13.58 15.25
N GLN A 203 -7.60 -13.80 16.45
CA GLN A 203 -8.11 -15.11 16.85
C GLN A 203 -9.28 -15.55 15.96
N ARG A 204 -10.26 -14.66 15.70
CA ARG A 204 -11.40 -14.94 14.80
C ARG A 204 -10.95 -15.47 13.44
N ILE A 205 -9.98 -14.79 12.81
CA ILE A 205 -9.47 -15.20 11.49
C ILE A 205 -8.67 -16.52 11.58
N SER A 206 -7.88 -16.69 12.64
CA SER A 206 -7.13 -17.92 12.90
C SER A 206 -8.06 -19.13 13.03
N ASP A 207 -9.18 -18.98 13.76
CA ASP A 207 -10.19 -20.02 13.93
C ASP A 207 -10.89 -20.36 12.60
N ASP A 208 -11.21 -19.34 11.79
CA ASP A 208 -11.79 -19.53 10.45
C ASP A 208 -10.83 -20.31 9.54
N VAL A 209 -9.53 -19.98 9.54
CA VAL A 209 -8.50 -20.70 8.77
C VAL A 209 -8.33 -22.13 9.29
N SER A 210 -8.34 -22.33 10.60
CA SER A 210 -8.24 -23.66 11.20
C SER A 210 -9.44 -24.53 10.79
N TRP A 211 -10.65 -23.97 10.83
CA TRP A 211 -11.85 -24.67 10.37
C TRP A 211 -11.81 -24.96 8.87
N LEU A 212 -11.28 -24.04 8.05
CA LEU A 212 -11.04 -24.32 6.63
C LEU A 212 -10.18 -25.56 6.44
N VAL A 213 -9.05 -25.66 7.16
CA VAL A 213 -8.14 -26.81 7.07
C VAL A 213 -8.86 -28.11 7.49
N GLU A 214 -9.59 -28.08 8.61
CA GLU A 214 -10.37 -29.23 9.10
C GLU A 214 -11.46 -29.66 8.13
N LYS A 215 -12.06 -28.74 7.37
CA LYS A 215 -13.08 -29.04 6.35
C LYS A 215 -12.57 -29.90 5.20
N PHE A 216 -11.25 -29.96 4.97
CA PHE A 216 -10.64 -30.87 3.98
C PHE A 216 -10.42 -32.29 4.50
N ASP A 217 -10.63 -32.55 5.80
CA ASP A 217 -10.68 -33.92 6.33
C ASP A 217 -11.97 -34.62 5.85
N TYR A 218 -11.85 -35.88 5.40
CA TYR A 218 -12.98 -36.67 4.92
C TYR A 218 -14.11 -36.81 5.96
N ARG A 219 -13.76 -36.79 7.26
CA ARG A 219 -14.72 -36.85 8.37
C ARG A 219 -15.64 -35.63 8.43
N ASN A 220 -15.17 -34.49 7.92
CA ASN A 220 -15.87 -33.21 7.98
C ASN A 220 -16.53 -32.82 6.65
N GLN A 221 -16.58 -33.71 5.66
CA GLN A 221 -17.14 -33.40 4.33
C GLN A 221 -18.55 -32.81 4.41
N ASN A 222 -19.40 -33.39 5.27
CA ASN A 222 -20.79 -32.97 5.44
C ASN A 222 -21.00 -31.91 6.54
N ALA A 223 -19.93 -31.47 7.22
CA ALA A 223 -20.03 -30.41 8.24
C ALA A 223 -20.27 -29.03 7.60
N ASP A 224 -20.87 -28.09 8.32
CA ASP A 224 -21.05 -26.71 7.83
C ASP A 224 -19.70 -25.99 7.65
N TRP A 225 -19.54 -25.22 6.58
CA TRP A 225 -18.36 -24.37 6.38
C TRP A 225 -18.28 -23.21 7.38
N LYS A 226 -19.35 -22.86 8.10
CA LYS A 226 -19.39 -21.67 8.97
C LYS A 226 -18.91 -20.44 8.16
N ASN A 227 -17.95 -19.69 8.69
CA ASN A 227 -17.35 -18.53 8.02
C ASN A 227 -16.06 -18.87 7.25
N SER A 228 -15.67 -20.14 7.08
CA SER A 228 -14.31 -20.46 6.63
C SER A 228 -14.09 -20.44 5.11
N LYS A 229 -15.13 -20.30 4.27
CA LYS A 229 -15.02 -20.39 2.80
C LYS A 229 -14.03 -19.41 2.19
N ASP A 230 -13.95 -18.21 2.76
CA ASP A 230 -13.07 -17.11 2.34
C ASP A 230 -11.96 -16.86 3.37
N ALA A 231 -11.67 -17.82 4.25
CA ALA A 231 -10.70 -17.64 5.32
C ALA A 231 -9.28 -17.39 4.79
N VAL A 232 -8.90 -17.98 3.65
CA VAL A 232 -7.56 -17.80 3.05
C VAL A 232 -7.32 -16.34 2.69
N GLN A 233 -8.21 -15.74 1.89
CA GLN A 233 -8.04 -14.37 1.42
C GLN A 233 -8.15 -13.36 2.56
N ARG A 234 -9.04 -13.56 3.53
CA ARG A 234 -9.14 -12.73 4.73
C ARG A 234 -7.92 -12.88 5.64
N GLY A 235 -7.38 -14.09 5.79
CA GLY A 235 -6.15 -14.38 6.51
C GLY A 235 -4.94 -13.67 5.93
N MET A 236 -4.77 -13.77 4.61
CA MET A 236 -3.71 -13.05 3.88
C MET A 236 -3.85 -11.53 4.01
N GLN A 237 -5.07 -10.99 3.83
CA GLN A 237 -5.33 -9.55 4.04
C GLN A 237 -5.03 -9.14 5.49
N LYS A 238 -5.42 -9.93 6.48
CA LYS A 238 -5.16 -9.59 7.90
C LYS A 238 -3.67 -9.54 8.21
N LEU A 239 -2.88 -10.45 7.66
CA LEU A 239 -1.45 -10.55 7.96
C LEU A 239 -0.58 -9.60 7.14
N SER A 240 -0.96 -9.30 5.91
CA SER A 240 -0.09 -8.57 4.97
C SER A 240 -0.76 -7.37 4.27
N GLY A 241 -2.05 -7.15 4.52
CA GLY A 241 -2.83 -6.11 3.86
C GLY A 241 -3.25 -6.48 2.42
N GLY A 242 -3.90 -5.53 1.76
CA GLY A 242 -4.37 -5.65 0.38
C GLY A 242 -5.53 -6.64 0.18
N TYR A 243 -5.84 -6.92 -1.08
CA TYR A 243 -6.94 -7.81 -1.48
C TYR A 243 -6.44 -8.90 -2.42
N PRO A 244 -5.93 -10.02 -1.88
CA PRO A 244 -5.31 -11.07 -2.69
C PRO A 244 -6.30 -11.80 -3.61
N ALA A 245 -7.60 -11.71 -3.31
CA ALA A 245 -8.67 -12.31 -4.12
C ALA A 245 -9.29 -11.33 -5.12
N ASP A 246 -8.89 -10.05 -5.13
CA ASP A 246 -9.42 -9.09 -6.11
C ASP A 246 -8.91 -9.44 -7.50
N ASP A 247 -9.82 -9.39 -8.47
CA ASP A 247 -9.44 -9.39 -9.88
C ASP A 247 -8.61 -8.15 -10.20
N PRO A 248 -7.70 -8.21 -11.20
CA PRO A 248 -6.97 -7.04 -11.64
C PRO A 248 -7.93 -5.91 -12.02
N TYR A 249 -7.68 -4.71 -11.49
CA TYR A 249 -8.47 -3.52 -11.83
C TYR A 249 -8.29 -3.16 -13.30
N LYS A 250 -9.39 -2.89 -14.00
CA LYS A 250 -9.41 -2.63 -15.44
C LYS A 250 -10.06 -1.29 -15.75
N MET A 251 -9.65 -0.71 -16.87
CA MET A 251 -10.27 0.49 -17.41
C MET A 251 -11.79 0.29 -17.53
N ASN A 252 -12.56 1.19 -16.91
CA ASN A 252 -13.99 1.28 -17.12
C ASN A 252 -14.25 1.59 -18.61
N LYS A 253 -14.93 0.66 -19.29
CA LYS A 253 -15.25 0.79 -20.72
C LYS A 253 -16.37 1.78 -20.97
#